data_AF-A0A8C5YUT4-F1
#
_entry.id   AF-A0A8C5YUT4-F1
#
_cell.length_a   1.000
_cell.length_b   1.000
_cell.length_c   1.000
_cell.angle_alpha   90.00
_cell.angle_beta   90.00
_cell.angle_gamma   90.00
#
_symmetry.space_group_name_H-M   'P 1'
#
loop_
_entity.id
_entity.type
_entity.pdbx_description
1 polymer ?
#
loop_
_entity_poly.entity_id
_entity_poly.type
_entity_poly.pdbx_seq_one_letter_code
_entity_poly.pdbx_strand_id
1 'polypeptide(L)' 'MAGILSEDVLDVKDIDPEGKEFYGVSLLHCESESFKMDLILDINIHIYPVDLLDKFQLVIANTLYEDGTLGLSGLTSMSM' A
#
# COMPACT_ATOMS: atom_id res chain seq x y z
N MET A 1 -14.78 7.83 -8.12
CA MET A 1 -14.07 7.05 -7.08
C MET A 1 -14.82 5.73 -6.82
N ALA A 2 -15.12 4.98 -7.87
CA ALA A 2 -15.63 3.63 -7.74
C ALA A 2 -14.42 2.70 -7.83
N GLY A 3 -14.03 2.06 -6.73
CA GLY A 3 -12.94 1.07 -6.77
C GLY A 3 -11.93 1.12 -5.61
N ILE A 4 -12.01 2.11 -4.73
CA ILE A 4 -11.20 2.11 -3.50
C ILE A 4 -11.76 1.03 -2.56
N LEU A 5 -10.95 0.02 -2.27
CA LEU A 5 -11.26 -1.06 -1.34
C LEU A 5 -10.97 -0.63 0.10
N SER A 6 -9.89 0.13 0.29
CA SER A 6 -9.47 0.62 1.59
C SER A 6 -8.68 1.91 1.41
N GLU A 7 -8.95 2.89 2.27
CA GLU A 7 -8.21 4.14 2.37
C GLU A 7 -8.00 4.40 3.85
N ASP A 8 -6.75 4.51 4.28
CA ASP A 8 -6.44 4.78 5.67
C ASP A 8 -5.14 5.56 5.84
N VAL A 9 -5.01 6.25 6.98
CA VAL A 9 -3.80 6.97 7.37
C VAL A 9 -3.02 6.09 8.34
N LEU A 10 -1.80 5.75 7.94
CA LEU A 10 -0.94 4.84 8.67
C LEU A 10 0.22 5.60 9.29
N ASP A 11 0.46 5.32 10.57
CA ASP A 11 1.59 5.83 11.35
C ASP A 11 2.70 4.79 11.39
N VAL A 12 3.91 5.16 10.98
CA VAL A 12 5.10 4.31 11.08
C VAL A 12 5.54 4.23 12.54
N LYS A 13 5.42 3.04 13.14
CA LYS A 13 5.84 2.78 14.53
C LYS A 13 7.26 2.29 14.61
N ASP A 14 7.63 1.38 13.72
CA ASP A 14 8.92 0.70 13.74
C ASP A 14 9.39 0.39 12.32
N ILE A 15 10.70 0.34 12.13
CA ILE A 15 11.35 0.04 10.85
C ILE A 15 12.39 -1.03 11.14
N ASP A 16 12.26 -2.17 10.46
CA ASP A 16 13.16 -3.31 10.59
C ASP A 16 13.31 -3.82 12.05
N PRO A 17 12.20 -4.22 12.73
CA PRO A 17 12.25 -4.68 14.13
C PRO A 17 13.11 -5.94 14.34
N GLU A 18 13.34 -6.73 13.28
CA GLU A 18 14.20 -7.90 13.30
C GLU A 18 15.68 -7.59 12.97
N GLY A 19 16.02 -6.32 12.73
CA GLY A 19 17.38 -5.84 12.46
C GLY A 19 17.99 -6.36 11.16
N LYS A 20 17.16 -6.82 10.23
CA LYS A 20 17.59 -7.39 8.95
C LYS A 20 17.25 -6.45 7.80
N GLU A 21 18.03 -5.38 7.71
CA GLU A 21 17.96 -4.41 6.63
C GLU A 21 18.44 -5.10 5.34
N PHE A 22 17.53 -5.29 4.38
CA PHE A 22 17.93 -5.71 3.05
C PHE A 22 18.45 -4.49 2.28
N TYR A 23 19.45 -4.67 1.41
CA TYR A 23 20.04 -3.56 0.67
C TYR A 23 18.99 -2.92 -0.27
N GLY A 24 18.37 -1.83 0.18
CA GLY A 24 17.35 -1.08 -0.55
C GLY A 24 15.89 -1.49 -0.28
N VAL A 25 15.62 -2.39 0.66
CA VAL A 25 14.24 -2.74 1.09
C VAL A 25 14.19 -2.77 2.61
N SER A 26 13.23 -2.04 3.19
CA SER A 26 12.98 -2.02 4.63
C SER A 26 11.58 -2.53 4.93
N LEU A 27 11.48 -3.29 6.03
CA LEU A 27 10.23 -3.80 6.56
C LEU A 27 9.61 -2.74 7.48
N LEU A 28 8.54 -2.09 7.05
CA LEU A 28 7.83 -1.10 7.86
C LEU A 28 6.73 -1.76 8.69
N HIS A 29 6.70 -1.41 9.97
CA HIS A 29 5.60 -1.68 10.88
C HIS A 29 4.78 -0.42 11.06
N CYS A 30 3.57 -0.43 10.50
CA CYS A 30 2.65 0.70 10.55
C CYS A 30 1.39 0.33 11.33
N GLU A 31 0.88 1.28 12.08
CA GLU A 31 -0.39 1.15 12.80
C GLU A 31 -1.40 2.10 12.16
N SER A 32 -2.61 1.60 11.90
CA SER A 32 -3.70 2.44 11.39
C SER A 32 -4.23 3.37 12.48
N GLU A 33 -4.48 4.62 12.12
CA GLU A 33 -5.00 5.63 13.06
C GLU A 33 -6.51 5.41 13.32
N SER A 34 -7.26 5.04 12.28
CA SER A 34 -8.71 4.91 12.33
C SER A 34 -9.20 3.51 12.65
N PHE A 35 -8.45 2.49 12.23
CA PHE A 35 -8.74 1.09 12.52
C PHE A 35 -7.62 0.54 13.38
N LYS A 36 -7.92 -0.22 14.44
CA LYS A 36 -6.89 -0.93 15.20
C LYS A 36 -6.31 -2.10 14.40
N MET A 37 -5.68 -1.79 13.28
CA MET A 37 -5.08 -2.71 12.33
C MET A 37 -3.59 -2.42 12.25
N ASP A 38 -2.80 -3.48 12.38
CA ASP A 38 -1.37 -3.44 12.15
C ASP A 38 -1.11 -3.81 10.68
N LEU A 39 -0.30 -3.00 9.99
CA LEU A 39 0.15 -3.27 8.64
C LEU A 39 1.67 -3.46 8.64
N ILE A 40 2.09 -4.56 8.03
CA ILE A 40 3.49 -4.86 7.75
C ILE A 40 3.68 -4.72 6.24
N LEU A 41 4.60 -3.86 5.82
CA LEU A 41 4.85 -3.60 4.40
C LEU A 41 6.35 -3.49 4.10
N ASP A 42 6.81 -4.28 3.13
CA ASP A 42 8.14 -4.14 2.55
C ASP A 42 8.13 -3.03 1.50
N ILE A 43 8.92 -1.97 1.71
CA ILE A 43 9.05 -0.87 0.74
C ILE A 43 10.49 -0.70 0.27
N ASN A 44 10.65 -0.18 -0.95
CA ASN A 44 11.95 0.18 -1.47
C ASN A 44 12.35 1.59 -1.02
N ILE A 45 13.20 1.67 0.00
CA ILE A 45 13.63 2.92 0.62
C ILE A 45 14.50 3.81 -0.29
N HIS A 46 15.09 3.26 -1.37
CA HIS A 46 15.88 4.07 -2.31
C HIS A 46 15.00 4.96 -3.19
N ILE A 47 13.79 4.50 -3.49
CA ILE A 47 12.85 5.22 -4.36
C ILE A 47 11.92 6.08 -3.51
N TYR A 48 11.50 5.55 -2.36
CA TYR A 48 10.58 6.20 -1.45
C TYR A 48 11.14 6.14 -0.02
N PRO A 49 11.96 7.12 0.38
CA PRO A 49 12.50 7.16 1.73
C PRO A 49 11.38 7.45 2.72
N VAL A 50 11.32 6.66 3.79
CA VAL A 50 10.34 6.78 4.87
C VAL A 50 11.09 6.76 6.19
N ASP A 51 10.74 7.66 7.10
CA ASP A 51 11.34 7.79 8.41
C ASP A 51 10.40 7.28 9.52
N LEU A 52 10.97 6.96 10.69
CA LEU A 52 10.20 6.67 11.90
C LEU A 52 9.31 7.87 12.26
N LEU A 53 8.08 7.59 12.73
CA LEU A 53 7.05 8.59 13.07
C LEU A 53 6.43 9.32 11.86
N ASP A 54 6.74 8.90 10.64
CA ASP A 54 6.07 9.44 9.46
C ASP A 54 4.63 8.92 9.35
N LYS A 55 3.76 9.75 8.77
CA LYS A 55 2.35 9.43 8.51
C LYS A 55 2.10 9.45 7.02
N PHE A 56 1.66 8.34 6.47
CA PHE A 56 1.32 8.26 5.05
C PHE A 56 -0.10 7.73 4.85
N GLN A 57 -0.73 8.20 3.77
CA GLN A 57 -2.06 7.73 3.38
C GLN A 57 -1.91 6.55 2.42
N LEU A 58 -2.39 5.38 2.83
CA LEU A 58 -2.42 4.19 1.98
C LEU A 58 -3.82 4.03 1.38
N VAL A 59 -3.86 3.91 0.05
CA VAL A 59 -5.10 3.63 -0.68
C VAL A 59 -4.92 2.33 -1.47
N ILE A 60 -5.76 1.34 -1.18
CA ILE A 60 -5.85 0.09 -1.92
C ILE A 60 -7.08 0.17 -2.82
N ALA A 61 -6.87 0.09 -4.13
CA ALA A 61 -7.95 0.11 -5.12
C ALA A 61 -7.96 -1.17 -5.96
N ASN A 62 -9.15 -1.62 -6.36
CA ASN A 62 -9.34 -2.76 -7.28
C ASN A 62 -9.11 -2.38 -8.75
N THR A 63 -9.21 -1.09 -9.07
CA THR A 63 -8.97 -0.53 -10.40
C THR A 63 -8.32 0.84 -10.26
N LEU A 64 -7.49 1.18 -11.23
CA LEU A 64 -6.90 2.51 -11.39
C LEU A 64 -7.82 3.44 -12.20
N TYR A 65 -8.84 2.90 -12.87
CA TYR A 65 -9.81 3.68 -13.61
C TYR A 65 -10.81 4.32 -12.65
N GLU A 66 -10.93 5.64 -12.67
CA GLU A 66 -11.84 6.39 -11.80
C GLU A 66 -13.33 6.01 -11.96
N ASP A 67 -13.66 5.47 -13.14
CA ASP A 67 -14.97 4.98 -13.59
C ASP A 67 -15.34 3.60 -12.99
N GLY A 68 -14.41 2.90 -12.32
CA GLY A 68 -14.72 1.61 -11.71
C GLY A 68 -14.70 0.43 -12.69
N THR A 69 -14.34 0.66 -13.95
CA THR A 69 -14.14 -0.41 -14.93
C THR A 69 -12.90 -1.22 -14.57
N LEU A 70 -13.09 -2.53 -14.35
CA LEU A 70 -11.99 -3.47 -14.26
C LEU A 70 -11.41 -3.62 -15.66
N GLY A 71 -10.10 -3.43 -15.83
CA GLY A 71 -9.41 -3.50 -17.13
C GLY A 71 -9.57 -4.83 -17.90
N LEU A 72 -10.31 -5.79 -17.35
CA LEU A 72 -10.68 -7.07 -17.97
C LEU A 72 -11.77 -6.95 -19.05
N SER A 73 -12.42 -5.80 -19.20
CA SER A 73 -13.40 -5.56 -20.28
C SER A 73 -12.79 -5.64 -21.69
N GLY A 74 -11.47 -5.52 -21.84
CA GLY A 74 -10.78 -5.61 -23.12
C GLY A 74 -10.55 -7.03 -23.67
N LEU A 75 -10.72 -8.08 -22.86
CA LEU A 75 -10.36 -9.47 -23.24
C LEU A 75 -11.56 -10.41 -23.43
N THR A 76 -12.77 -10.02 -23.02
CA THR A 76 -13.97 -10.87 -23.16
C THR A 76 -14.70 -10.68 -24.50
N SER A 77 -14.24 -9.80 -25.39
CA SER A 77 -14.78 -9.64 -26.76
C SER A 77 -14.03 -10.44 -27.84
N MET A 78 -13.08 -11.30 -27.47
CA MET A 78 -12.36 -12.18 -28.41
C MET A 78 -12.57 -13.67 -28.06
N SER A 79 -13.82 -14.11 -28.10
CA SER A 79 -14.14 -15.48 -28.45
C SER A 79 -15.42 -15.46 -29.30
N MET A 80 -15.21 -15.32 -30.60
CA MET A 80 -16.17 -15.75 -31.63
C MET A 80 -16.20 -17.29 -31.68
#